data_AF-A0A6L3AQT2-F1
#
_entry.id   AF-A0A6L3AQT2-F1
#
_cell.length_a   1.000
_cell.length_b   1.000
_cell.length_c   1.000
_cell.angle_alpha   90.00
_cell.angle_beta   90.00
_cell.angle_gamma   90.00
#
_symmetry.space_group_name_H-M   'P 1'
#
loop_
_entity.id
_entity.type
_entity.pdbx_description
1 polymer ?
#
loop_
_entity_poly.entity_id
_entity_poly.type
_entity_poly.pdbx_seq_one_letter_code
_entity_poly.pdbx_strand_id
1 'polypeptide(L)'
;MGSTGTGSGESFWRGHVEAWRTSGQSRGDYCAAQGLSRKTFGWWAWRFDREPRPAETGGPVGRFLPVEVAAIAAAAEEPDVGTTAVTDERIEIALPDGVAVRVGSGFDAAALQRVLQVLGR
;
A
#
# COMPACT_ATOMS: atom_id res chain seq x y z
N MET A 1 40.43 -10.60 12.36
CA MET A 1 40.20 -9.56 11.33
C MET A 1 39.59 -10.24 10.12
N GLY A 2 38.34 -9.96 9.75
CA GLY A 2 37.67 -10.64 8.64
C GLY A 2 36.20 -10.23 8.49
N SER A 3 35.96 -8.98 8.12
CA SER A 3 34.64 -8.54 7.67
C SER A 3 34.42 -9.08 6.26
N THR A 4 33.47 -10.00 6.09
CA THR A 4 32.99 -10.40 4.77
C THR A 4 31.92 -9.41 4.33
N GLY A 5 32.24 -8.63 3.29
CA GLY A 5 31.43 -7.53 2.79
C GLY A 5 30.10 -7.98 2.17
N THR A 6 29.01 -7.78 2.89
CA THR A 6 27.64 -7.84 2.34
C THR A 6 27.19 -6.52 1.69
N GLY A 7 28.00 -5.45 1.77
CA GLY A 7 27.64 -4.13 1.23
C GLY A 7 27.69 -3.98 -0.29
N SER A 8 28.46 -4.82 -1.00
CA SER A 8 28.62 -4.69 -2.47
C SER A 8 27.41 -5.21 -3.24
N GLY A 9 26.77 -6.29 -2.78
CA GLY A 9 25.57 -6.82 -3.40
C GLY A 9 24.36 -5.91 -3.17
N GLU A 10 24.18 -5.42 -1.94
CA GLU A 10 23.04 -4.56 -1.61
C GLU A 10 23.08 -3.23 -2.37
N SER A 11 24.24 -2.59 -2.45
CA SER A 11 24.40 -1.33 -3.20
C SER A 11 24.12 -1.50 -4.70
N PHE A 12 24.56 -2.61 -5.30
CA PHE A 12 24.22 -2.98 -6.68
C PHE A 12 22.70 -3.06 -6.89
N TRP A 13 21.99 -3.76 -6.01
CA TRP A 13 20.54 -3.89 -6.13
C TRP A 13 19.80 -2.58 -5.84
N ARG A 14 20.29 -1.78 -4.89
CA ARG A 14 19.72 -0.47 -4.57
C ARG A 14 19.78 0.47 -5.79
N GLY A 15 20.94 0.56 -6.44
CA GLY A 15 21.10 1.35 -7.67
C GLY A 15 20.17 0.91 -8.79
N HIS A 16 20.00 -0.39 -8.99
CA HIS A 16 19.05 -0.89 -9.98
C HIS A 16 17.59 -0.61 -9.63
N VAL A 17 17.20 -0.69 -8.36
CA VAL A 17 15.82 -0.40 -7.92
C VAL A 17 15.50 1.09 -8.07
N GLU A 18 16.45 1.97 -7.76
CA GLU A 18 16.29 3.41 -7.95
C GLU A 18 16.20 3.78 -9.43
N ALA A 19 17.10 3.26 -10.27
CA ALA A 19 17.06 3.48 -11.71
C ALA A 19 15.77 2.91 -12.35
N TRP A 20 15.25 1.79 -11.86
CA TRP A 20 13.97 1.27 -12.31
C TRP A 20 12.82 2.22 -11.97
N ARG A 21 12.76 2.70 -10.71
CA ARG A 21 11.70 3.62 -10.24
C ARG A 21 11.67 4.94 -11.01
N THR A 22 12.84 5.46 -11.43
CA THR A 22 12.92 6.69 -12.23
C THR A 22 12.67 6.47 -13.72
N SER A 23 12.87 5.24 -14.23
CA SER A 23 12.73 4.94 -15.66
C SER A 23 11.28 4.90 -16.18
N GLY A 24 10.28 4.74 -15.31
CA GLY A 24 8.87 4.57 -15.71
C GLY A 24 8.56 3.25 -16.43
N GLN A 25 9.52 2.35 -16.57
CA GLN A 25 9.33 1.05 -17.22
C GLN A 25 8.61 0.05 -16.30
N SER A 26 7.91 -0.91 -16.90
CA SER A 26 7.45 -2.06 -16.13
C SER A 26 8.64 -2.84 -15.57
N ARG A 27 8.46 -3.50 -14.42
CA ARG A 27 9.52 -4.32 -13.81
C ARG A 27 10.05 -5.39 -14.77
N GLY A 28 9.18 -5.93 -15.63
CA GLY A 28 9.55 -6.94 -16.62
C GLY A 28 10.49 -6.38 -17.67
N ASP A 29 10.13 -5.24 -18.24
CA ASP A 29 10.91 -4.59 -19.31
C ASP A 29 12.26 -4.12 -18.80
N TYR A 30 12.30 -3.54 -17.60
CA TYR A 30 13.55 -3.15 -16.97
C TYR A 30 14.48 -4.34 -16.70
N CYS A 31 13.94 -5.45 -16.18
CA CYS A 31 14.74 -6.66 -15.96
C CYS A 31 15.27 -7.25 -17.27
N ALA A 32 14.44 -7.25 -18.33
CA ALA A 32 14.85 -7.73 -19.65
C ALA A 32 15.96 -6.84 -20.25
N ALA A 33 15.81 -5.52 -20.17
CA ALA A 33 16.77 -4.55 -20.69
C ALA A 33 18.12 -4.60 -19.93
N GLN A 34 18.10 -4.85 -18.63
CA GLN A 34 19.28 -4.86 -17.76
C GLN A 34 19.85 -6.27 -17.55
N GLY A 35 19.28 -7.31 -18.16
CA GLY A 35 19.73 -8.71 -17.99
C GLY A 35 19.57 -9.24 -16.56
N LEU A 36 18.60 -8.74 -15.80
CA LEU A 36 18.39 -9.08 -14.40
C LEU A 36 17.36 -10.20 -14.23
N SER A 37 17.57 -11.08 -13.24
CA SER A 37 16.55 -12.02 -12.81
C SER A 37 15.37 -11.29 -12.19
N ARG A 38 14.19 -11.41 -12.82
CA ARG A 38 12.93 -10.80 -12.35
C ARG A 38 12.56 -11.23 -10.92
N LYS A 39 12.86 -12.47 -10.55
CA LYS A 39 12.59 -13.01 -9.20
C LYS A 39 13.50 -12.35 -8.16
N THR A 40 14.81 -12.33 -8.43
CA THR A 40 15.80 -11.77 -7.50
C THR A 40 15.60 -10.26 -7.36
N PHE A 41 15.41 -9.56 -8.47
CA PHE A 41 15.11 -8.13 -8.47
C PHE A 41 13.82 -7.82 -7.71
N GLY A 42 12.77 -8.63 -7.92
CA GLY A 42 11.50 -8.47 -7.20
C GLY A 42 11.64 -8.61 -5.68
N TRP A 43 12.48 -9.52 -5.19
CA TRP A 43 12.76 -9.67 -3.77
C TRP A 43 13.49 -8.45 -3.19
N TRP A 44 14.48 -7.91 -3.91
CA TRP A 44 15.20 -6.70 -3.49
C TRP A 44 14.33 -5.45 -3.48
N ALA A 45 13.51 -5.25 -4.52
CA ALA A 45 12.54 -4.16 -4.55
C ALA A 45 11.60 -4.22 -3.34
N TRP A 46 11.02 -5.39 -3.06
CA TRP A 46 10.16 -5.61 -1.89
C TRP A 46 10.90 -5.36 -0.56
N ARG A 47 12.16 -5.80 -0.45
CA ARG A 47 12.98 -5.58 0.74
C ARG A 47 13.18 -4.09 1.00
N PHE A 48 13.50 -3.30 -0.02
CA PHE A 48 13.70 -1.85 0.10
C PHE A 48 12.41 -1.06 0.28
N ASP A 49 11.25 -1.56 -0.18
CA ASP A 49 9.95 -0.96 0.12
C ASP A 49 9.60 -1.05 1.61
N ARG A 50 10.11 -2.08 2.31
CA ARG A 50 9.86 -2.33 3.74
C ARG A 50 10.94 -1.76 4.65
N GLU A 51 12.03 -1.26 4.08
CA GLU A 51 13.04 -0.56 4.84
C GLU A 51 12.46 0.81 5.22
N PRO A 52 12.44 1.19 6.50
CA PRO A 52 12.04 2.53 6.90
C PRO A 52 12.99 3.49 6.20
N ARG A 53 12.48 4.23 5.21
CA ARG A 53 13.26 5.26 4.53
C ARG A 53 13.82 6.17 5.63
N PRO A 54 15.15 6.33 5.76
CA PRO A 54 15.71 7.31 6.66
C PRO A 54 14.99 8.61 6.33
N ALA A 55 14.27 9.16 7.31
CA ALA A 55 13.47 10.34 7.11
C ALA A 55 14.38 11.39 6.45
N GLU A 56 14.13 11.68 5.18
CA GLU A 56 14.80 12.75 4.50
C GLU A 56 14.42 14.01 5.28
N THR A 57 15.36 14.56 6.04
CA THR A 57 15.20 15.68 6.99
C THR A 57 14.85 16.99 6.29
N GLY A 58 13.91 17.04 5.33
CA GLY A 58 13.66 18.26 4.59
C GLY A 58 12.43 18.33 3.69
N GLY A 59 11.58 17.31 3.62
CA GLY A 59 10.25 17.44 2.99
C GLY A 59 9.18 17.54 4.07
N PRO A 60 8.08 18.29 3.87
CA PRO A 60 6.96 18.22 4.80
C PRO A 60 6.43 16.78 4.79
N VAL A 61 6.86 16.01 5.78
CA VAL A 61 6.18 14.78 6.17
C VAL A 61 4.71 15.16 6.32
N GLY A 62 3.84 14.47 5.59
CA GLY A 62 2.41 14.66 5.71
C GLY A 62 2.03 14.50 7.17
N ARG A 63 1.84 15.62 7.86
CA ARG A 63 1.42 15.64 9.25
C ARG A 63 -0.09 15.47 9.23
N PHE A 64 -0.57 14.48 9.96
CA PHE A 64 -1.98 14.43 10.30
C PHE A 64 -2.31 15.67 11.13
N LEU A 65 -3.13 16.55 10.55
CA LEU A 65 -3.74 17.63 11.30
C LEU A 65 -5.03 17.09 11.93
N PRO A 66 -5.20 17.19 13.26
CA PRO A 66 -6.48 16.87 13.86
C PRO A 66 -7.52 17.86 13.32
N VAL A 67 -8.61 17.32 12.76
CA VAL A 67 -9.78 18.10 12.33
C VAL A 67 -10.90 17.77 13.30
N GLU A 68 -11.44 18.79 13.96
CA GLU A 68 -12.62 18.63 14.80
C GLU A 68 -13.86 18.54 13.91
N VAL A 69 -14.62 17.45 14.05
CA VAL A 69 -15.90 17.29 13.38
C VAL A 69 -16.92 18.08 14.19
N ALA A 70 -17.34 19.24 13.67
CA ALA A 70 -18.45 19.99 14.25
C ALA A 70 -19.71 19.13 14.17
N ALA A 71 -20.22 18.70 15.32
CA ALA A 71 -21.54 18.11 15.40
C ALA A 71 -22.54 19.16 14.91
N ILE A 72 -23.23 18.85 13.80
CA ILE A 72 -24.37 19.64 13.35
C ILE A 72 -25.37 19.53 14.49
N ALA A 73 -25.64 20.64 15.17
CA ALA A 73 -26.61 20.68 16.25
C ALA A 73 -27.98 20.29 15.69
N ALA A 74 -28.34 19.03 15.85
CA ALA A 74 -29.73 18.63 15.81
C ALA A 74 -30.41 19.41 16.93
N ALA A 75 -31.25 20.36 16.54
CA ALA A 75 -32.10 21.06 17.47
C ALA A 75 -32.85 20.02 18.29
N ALA A 76 -32.70 20.14 19.61
CA ALA A 76 -33.45 19.54 20.70
C ALA A 76 -34.45 18.44 20.33
N GLU A 77 -34.18 17.21 20.78
CA GLU A 77 -34.98 16.41 21.70
C GLU A 77 -34.18 15.09 21.95
N GLU A 78 -33.76 14.85 23.19
CA GLU A 78 -33.10 13.60 23.65
C GLU A 78 -34.00 12.99 24.75
N PRO A 79 -34.02 11.67 25.03
CA PRO A 79 -33.18 10.60 24.46
C PRO A 79 -33.96 9.32 24.07
N ASP A 80 -33.48 8.57 23.08
CA ASP A 80 -33.51 7.10 23.19
C ASP A 80 -32.12 6.56 22.90
N VAL A 81 -31.66 5.78 23.87
CA VAL A 81 -30.31 5.25 23.98
C VAL A 81 -30.11 4.21 22.89
N GLY A 82 -29.37 4.58 21.87
CA GLY A 82 -29.02 3.68 20.79
C GLY A 82 -27.93 4.22 19.89
N THR A 83 -26.97 5.00 20.41
CA THR A 83 -25.67 5.12 19.72
C THR A 83 -24.94 3.80 19.91
N THR A 84 -25.40 2.77 19.20
CA THR A 84 -24.48 1.78 18.68
C THR A 84 -23.54 2.57 17.80
N ALA A 85 -22.32 2.79 18.28
CA ALA A 85 -21.22 3.08 17.40
C ALA A 85 -21.27 2.00 16.33
N VAL A 86 -21.79 2.33 15.15
CA VAL A 86 -21.85 1.40 14.04
C VAL A 86 -20.39 1.22 13.67
N THR A 87 -19.78 0.18 14.22
CA THR A 87 -18.54 -0.37 13.68
C THR A 87 -18.85 -0.61 12.22
N ASP A 88 -18.23 0.16 11.33
CA ASP A 88 -18.34 -0.09 9.90
C ASP A 88 -17.62 -1.42 9.64
N GLU A 89 -18.35 -2.53 9.81
CA GLU A 89 -17.88 -3.91 9.64
C GLU A 89 -17.74 -4.22 8.14
N ARG A 90 -17.02 -3.36 7.43
CA ARG A 90 -16.75 -3.51 6.01
C ARG A 90 -15.30 -3.87 5.80
N ILE A 91 -15.09 -4.89 4.98
CA ILE A 91 -13.78 -5.26 4.46
C ILE A 91 -13.58 -4.48 3.16
N GLU A 92 -12.50 -3.72 3.09
CA GLU A 92 -12.05 -3.03 1.88
C GLU A 92 -10.86 -3.75 1.26
N ILE A 93 -10.95 -4.04 -0.03
CA ILE A 93 -9.92 -4.69 -0.84
C ILE A 93 -9.48 -3.70 -1.92
N ALA A 94 -8.26 -3.18 -1.82
CA ALA A 94 -7.67 -2.30 -2.82
C ALA A 94 -6.91 -3.13 -3.87
N LEU A 95 -7.16 -2.87 -5.15
CA LEU A 95 -6.55 -3.53 -6.30
C LEU A 95 -5.43 -2.66 -6.90
N PRO A 96 -4.45 -3.24 -7.64
CA PRO A 96 -3.31 -2.51 -8.17
C PRO A 96 -3.64 -1.43 -9.22
N ASP A 97 -4.82 -1.52 -9.84
CA ASP A 97 -5.37 -0.59 -10.82
C ASP A 97 -6.04 0.65 -10.19
N GLY A 98 -6.08 0.71 -8.85
CA GLY A 98 -6.74 1.78 -8.10
C GLY A 98 -8.22 1.54 -7.83
N VAL A 99 -8.78 0.39 -8.23
CA VAL A 99 -10.15 0.00 -7.88
C VAL A 99 -10.19 -0.49 -6.43
N ALA A 100 -11.26 -0.14 -5.70
CA ALA A 100 -11.49 -0.63 -4.34
C ALA A 100 -12.84 -1.33 -4.24
N VAL A 101 -12.85 -2.53 -3.64
CA VAL A 101 -14.06 -3.32 -3.38
C VAL A 101 -14.36 -3.27 -1.89
N ARG A 102 -15.58 -2.86 -1.52
CA ARG A 102 -16.04 -2.80 -0.12
C ARG A 102 -17.20 -3.77 0.10
N VAL A 103 -17.09 -4.63 1.11
CA VAL A 103 -18.12 -5.62 1.46
C VAL A 103 -18.43 -5.59 2.95
N GLY A 104 -19.71 -5.51 3.32
CA GLY A 104 -20.16 -5.58 4.72
C GLY A 104 -20.29 -7.01 5.24
N SER A 105 -20.53 -7.17 6.55
CA SER A 105 -20.51 -8.46 7.26
C SER A 105 -21.49 -9.54 6.77
N GLY A 106 -22.46 -9.21 5.91
CA GLY A 106 -23.42 -10.14 5.31
C GLY A 106 -23.19 -10.46 3.83
N PHE A 107 -21.99 -10.27 3.30
CA PHE A 107 -21.74 -10.45 1.86
C PHE A 107 -21.82 -11.92 1.41
N ASP A 108 -22.30 -12.14 0.18
CA ASP A 108 -22.24 -13.45 -0.48
C ASP A 108 -20.83 -13.68 -1.03
N ALA A 109 -20.13 -14.67 -0.46
CA ALA A 109 -18.79 -15.05 -0.86
C ALA A 109 -18.70 -15.53 -2.32
N ALA A 110 -19.70 -16.25 -2.83
CA ALA A 110 -19.71 -16.73 -4.21
C ALA A 110 -19.93 -15.60 -5.20
N ALA A 111 -20.74 -14.60 -4.83
CA ALA A 111 -20.88 -13.37 -5.62
C ALA A 111 -19.58 -12.56 -5.62
N LEU A 112 -18.96 -12.34 -4.45
CA LEU A 112 -17.69 -11.61 -4.35
C LEU A 112 -16.58 -12.27 -5.17
N GLN A 113 -16.47 -13.60 -5.11
CA GLN A 113 -15.47 -14.33 -5.90
C GLN A 113 -15.65 -14.13 -7.41
N ARG A 114 -16.89 -14.14 -7.92
CA ARG A 114 -17.17 -13.87 -9.34
C ARG A 114 -16.77 -12.45 -9.73
N VAL A 115 -17.03 -11.47 -8.88
CA VAL A 115 -16.62 -10.06 -9.11
C VAL A 115 -15.10 -9.93 -9.15
N LEU A 116 -14.39 -10.52 -8.18
CA LEU A 116 -12.92 -10.46 -8.13
C LEU A 116 -12.27 -11.16 -9.34
N GLN A 117 -12.88 -12.21 -9.90
CA GLN A 117 -12.39 -12.85 -11.13
C GLN A 117 -12.51 -11.95 -12.37
N VAL A 118 -13.53 -11.09 -12.42
CA VAL A 118 -13.70 -10.12 -13.52
C VAL A 118 -12.70 -8.97 -13.38
N LEU A 119 -12.50 -8.48 -12.14
CA LEU A 119 -11.60 -7.36 -11.85
C LEU A 119 -10.11 -7.74 -11.89
N GLY A 120 -9.76 -9.01 -11.61
CA GLY A 120 -8.37 -9.49 -11.61
C GLY A 120 -7.75 -9.78 -12.98
N ARG A 121 -8.25 -9.15 -14.05
CA ARG A 121 -7.70 -9.22 -15.42
C ARG A 121 -6.89 -7.98 -15.71
#